data_AF-A0A2P5I9K8-F1
#
_entry.id   AF-A0A2P5I9K8-F1
#
_cell.length_a   1.000
_cell.length_b   1.000
_cell.length_c   1.000
_cell.angle_alpha   90.00
_cell.angle_beta   90.00
_cell.angle_gamma   90.00
#
_symmetry.space_group_name_H-M   'P 1'
#
loop_
_entity.id
_entity.type
_entity.pdbx_description
1 polymer ?
#
loop_
_entity_poly.entity_id
_entity_poly.type
_entity_poly.pdbx_seq_one_letter_code
_entity_poly.pdbx_strand_id
1 'polypeptide(L)'
;MESLHSLAGLLGPRGTTLFGVVFTIAIVWWSVSAFRSWYRLSHVPGPLLASTSSLWMVKNAIKGRIAPAMLSLQQYGRLVRVAPNYILTDDPDTLRQIASARSEYYRDEWWEGLKITPGQPNLGTILEIGPHDKVKAKMSAGYAGRDNMDMESRVDARIMHLKDVIRRRYVCEGDQVKSVDLARLSYYFTLDVITDLSYGEAFGFLDAEGDLYHYTRSLDQLLKIVGVVSELPALRKIANSSVVSFFLRPKLSDKAGLGRLMGIARDIIEKRFESGEVNNGDMLGSFMRHGIQKGPAIAETTLQLIAGAETSSTVIRSTMGLLMTTPRVYQKLKVLINETIQAGEASSPITVEEAKKLPYLQAILSEGIRMRPPAPYGHYKVVPPGGDTLNGLFIPEGTAVGHNSFSMMRRKEIFGEDVEIFRPERWLECGDAQRQQMDRTIDIHFGGGRWMCAGKLVAYTELYKIYFELLREFDFQLVNPSMPYREDSFVLWRQRDMHVRVSKATW
;
A
#
# COMPACT_ATOMS: atom_id res chain seq x y z
N MET A 1 -0.89 42.75 15.92
CA MET A 1 -1.62 43.03 17.19
C MET A 1 -2.89 43.86 16.98
N GLU A 2 -3.05 44.58 15.87
CA GLU A 2 -4.25 45.40 15.61
C GLU A 2 -5.51 44.60 15.21
N SER A 3 -5.38 43.38 14.68
CA SER A 3 -6.55 42.57 14.27
C SER A 3 -7.29 41.88 15.42
N LEU A 4 -6.66 41.68 16.58
CA LEU A 4 -7.29 41.07 17.76
C LEU A 4 -8.07 42.10 18.60
N HIS A 5 -7.69 43.37 18.56
CA HIS A 5 -8.42 44.45 19.24
C HIS A 5 -9.75 44.80 18.55
N SER A 6 -9.85 44.59 17.22
CA SER A 6 -11.08 44.79 16.44
C SER A 6 -12.20 43.79 16.79
N LEU A 7 -11.86 42.52 17.08
CA LEU A 7 -12.82 41.49 17.48
C LEU A 7 -13.34 41.69 18.92
N ALA A 8 -12.51 42.22 19.81
CA ALA A 8 -12.89 42.51 21.19
C ALA A 8 -13.85 43.72 21.32
N GLY A 9 -13.85 44.64 20.34
CA GLY A 9 -14.78 45.79 20.31
C GLY A 9 -16.20 45.44 19.83
N LEU A 10 -16.37 44.34 19.10
CA LEU A 10 -17.68 43.88 18.58
C LEU A 10 -18.50 43.09 19.60
N LEU A 11 -17.83 42.51 20.60
CA LEU A 11 -18.43 41.74 21.68
C LEU A 11 -18.33 42.60 22.94
N GLY A 12 -19.41 43.27 23.35
CA GLY A 12 -19.43 44.03 24.61
C GLY A 12 -18.99 43.19 25.82
N PRO A 13 -18.92 43.74 27.05
CA PRO A 13 -18.39 43.05 28.24
C PRO A 13 -19.02 41.68 28.55
N ARG A 14 -20.26 41.44 28.08
CA ARG A 14 -20.92 40.12 28.14
C ARG A 14 -20.36 39.10 27.14
N GLY A 15 -19.95 39.53 25.95
CA GLY A 15 -19.39 38.69 24.91
C GLY A 15 -17.93 38.28 25.17
N THR A 16 -17.13 39.15 25.80
CA THR A 16 -15.78 38.78 26.29
C THR A 16 -15.85 37.76 27.44
N THR A 17 -16.82 37.92 28.34
CA THR A 17 -17.08 36.95 29.43
C THR A 17 -17.54 35.61 28.87
N LEU A 18 -18.48 35.59 27.91
CA LEU A 18 -18.94 34.37 27.25
C LEU A 18 -17.81 33.65 26.50
N PHE A 19 -16.96 34.39 25.78
CA PHE A 19 -15.80 33.82 25.11
C PHE A 19 -14.82 33.18 26.10
N GLY A 20 -14.53 33.86 27.22
CA GLY A 20 -13.68 33.33 28.29
C GLY A 20 -14.24 32.04 28.92
N VAL A 21 -15.56 32.00 29.16
CA VAL A 21 -16.24 30.80 29.67
C VAL A 21 -16.16 29.65 28.67
N VAL A 22 -16.49 29.87 27.40
CA VAL A 22 -16.42 28.84 26.34
C VAL A 22 -14.99 28.33 26.16
N PHE A 23 -14.00 29.22 26.15
CA PHE A 23 -12.59 28.86 26.04
C PHE A 23 -12.12 28.02 27.23
N THR A 24 -12.52 28.39 28.45
CA THR A 24 -12.21 27.63 29.67
C THR A 24 -12.86 26.25 29.64
N ILE A 25 -14.14 26.14 29.27
CA ILE A 25 -14.83 24.86 29.12
C ILE A 25 -14.13 23.97 28.08
N ALA A 26 -13.71 24.54 26.95
CA ALA A 26 -12.99 23.80 25.91
C ALA A 26 -11.63 23.27 26.43
N ILE A 27 -10.86 24.07 27.17
CA ILE A 27 -9.60 23.65 27.77
C ILE A 27 -9.82 22.55 28.83
N VAL A 28 -10.80 22.71 29.71
CA VAL A 28 -11.11 21.71 30.74
C VAL A 28 -11.57 20.41 30.09
N TRP A 29 -12.47 20.47 29.12
CA TRP A 29 -12.93 19.31 28.37
C TRP A 29 -11.76 18.60 27.66
N TRP A 30 -10.90 19.36 26.98
CA TRP A 30 -9.71 18.80 26.32
C TRP A 30 -8.75 18.16 27.32
N SER A 31 -8.48 18.81 28.45
CA SER A 31 -7.57 18.32 29.49
C SER A 31 -8.10 17.03 30.15
N VAL A 32 -9.40 16.99 30.48
CA VAL A 32 -10.05 15.80 31.04
C VAL A 32 -10.08 14.67 30.02
N SER A 33 -10.39 14.96 28.75
CA SER A 33 -10.39 13.97 27.67
C SER A 33 -8.99 13.40 27.43
N ALA A 34 -7.96 14.26 27.38
CA ALA A 34 -6.57 13.87 27.24
C ALA A 34 -6.09 13.03 28.42
N PHE A 35 -6.40 13.44 29.66
CA PHE A 35 -6.05 12.67 30.86
C PHE A 35 -6.74 11.31 30.89
N ARG A 36 -8.04 11.24 30.56
CA ARG A 36 -8.77 9.96 30.48
C ARG A 36 -8.18 9.03 29.42
N SER A 37 -7.90 9.55 28.22
CA SER A 37 -7.26 8.77 27.16
C SER A 37 -5.85 8.32 27.58
N TRP A 38 -5.07 9.19 28.23
CA TRP A 38 -3.77 8.85 28.79
C TRP A 38 -3.87 7.71 29.81
N TYR A 39 -4.72 7.86 30.83
CA TYR A 39 -4.89 6.92 31.93
C TYR A 39 -5.33 5.52 31.46
N ARG A 40 -6.29 5.46 30.52
CA ARG A 40 -6.82 4.21 29.95
C ARG A 40 -5.78 3.29 29.31
N LEU A 41 -4.68 3.86 28.82
CA LEU A 41 -3.59 3.15 28.14
C LEU A 41 -2.23 3.50 28.77
N SER A 42 -2.21 3.86 30.05
CA SER A 42 -0.98 4.26 30.76
C SER A 42 -0.02 3.09 30.99
N HIS A 43 -0.55 1.86 31.00
CA HIS A 43 0.21 0.61 31.09
C HIS A 43 0.81 0.14 29.75
N VAL A 44 0.40 0.73 28.62
CA VAL A 44 0.93 0.39 27.30
C VAL A 44 2.16 1.27 27.02
N PRO A 45 3.35 0.69 26.83
CA PRO A 45 4.58 1.45 26.64
C PRO A 45 4.59 2.16 25.28
N GLY A 46 5.40 3.22 25.15
CA GLY A 46 5.60 3.92 23.89
C GLY A 46 6.31 5.26 24.05
N PRO A 47 6.57 5.96 22.94
CA PRO A 47 7.19 7.28 22.97
C PRO A 47 6.38 8.27 23.82
N LEU A 48 7.05 9.12 24.61
CA LEU A 48 6.36 10.08 25.51
C LEU A 48 5.37 10.98 24.77
N LEU A 49 5.73 11.51 23.60
CA LEU A 49 4.86 12.36 22.78
C LEU A 49 3.61 11.62 22.26
N ALA A 50 3.69 10.30 22.08
CA ALA A 50 2.59 9.45 21.64
C ALA A 50 1.56 9.19 22.75
N SER A 51 1.98 9.27 24.02
CA SER A 51 1.10 9.02 25.16
C SER A 51 0.01 10.10 25.34
N THR A 52 0.28 11.32 24.91
CA THR A 52 -0.61 12.48 25.10
C THR A 52 -1.15 13.07 23.79
N SER A 53 -0.53 12.78 22.64
CA SER A 53 -0.92 13.37 21.36
C SER A 53 -0.56 12.51 20.15
N SER A 54 -1.20 12.74 19.00
CA SER A 54 -0.79 12.14 17.73
C SER A 54 0.46 12.79 17.12
N LEU A 55 1.08 13.78 17.79
CA LEU A 55 2.18 14.57 17.23
C LEU A 55 3.41 13.72 16.92
N TRP A 56 3.62 12.61 17.63
CA TRP A 56 4.70 11.67 17.32
C TRP A 56 4.53 11.06 15.92
N MET A 57 3.34 10.54 15.61
CA MET A 57 3.03 10.02 14.28
C MET A 57 3.10 11.10 13.21
N VAL A 58 2.49 12.26 13.47
CA VAL A 58 2.48 13.41 12.54
C VAL A 58 3.87 13.89 12.20
N LYS A 59 4.76 14.00 13.20
CA LYS A 59 6.16 14.40 13.00
C LYS A 59 6.87 13.45 12.05
N ASN A 60 6.66 12.13 12.19
CA ASN A 60 7.29 11.14 11.33
C ASN A 60 6.65 11.10 9.93
N ALA A 61 5.33 11.32 9.83
CA ALA A 61 4.62 11.45 8.57
C ALA A 61 5.09 12.68 7.76
N ILE A 62 5.18 13.86 8.39
CA ILE A 62 5.68 15.09 7.73
C ILE A 62 7.12 14.90 7.23
N LYS A 63 7.95 14.19 8.00
CA LYS A 63 9.35 13.93 7.65
C LYS A 63 9.54 12.81 6.62
N GLY A 64 8.49 12.05 6.26
CA GLY A 64 8.62 10.87 5.41
C GLY A 64 9.48 9.76 6.03
N ARG A 65 9.47 9.62 7.36
CA ARG A 65 10.31 8.67 8.11
C ARG A 65 9.49 7.67 8.93
N ILE A 66 8.33 7.28 8.41
CA ILE A 66 7.48 6.28 9.06
C ILE A 66 8.21 4.97 9.29
N ALA A 67 8.83 4.36 8.27
CA ALA A 67 9.42 3.03 8.41
C ALA A 67 10.58 2.99 9.43
N PRO A 68 11.54 3.94 9.45
CA PRO A 68 12.50 4.02 10.54
C PRO A 68 11.85 4.23 11.92
N ALA A 69 10.79 5.04 12.00
CA ALA A 69 10.06 5.26 13.25
C ALA A 69 9.39 3.96 13.73
N MET A 70 8.82 3.18 12.83
CA MET A 70 8.24 1.88 13.13
C MET A 70 9.28 0.92 13.71
N LEU A 71 10.46 0.83 13.09
CA LEU A 71 11.56 0.00 13.57
C LEU A 71 12.01 0.42 14.97
N SER A 72 12.07 1.72 15.24
CA SER A 72 12.43 2.24 16.56
C SER A 72 11.47 1.84 17.67
N LEU A 73 10.24 1.38 17.35
CA LEU A 73 9.26 0.97 18.35
C LEU A 73 9.60 -0.39 19.00
N GLN A 74 10.46 -1.20 18.38
CA GLN A 74 10.85 -2.52 18.93
C GLN A 74 11.41 -2.43 20.36
N GLN A 75 12.02 -1.30 20.73
CA GLN A 75 12.55 -1.07 22.08
C GLN A 75 11.47 -1.06 23.19
N TYR A 76 10.19 -0.87 22.84
CA TYR A 76 9.08 -0.81 23.79
C TYR A 76 8.34 -2.16 23.94
N GLY A 77 8.68 -3.15 23.12
CA GLY A 77 8.03 -4.47 23.11
C GLY A 77 6.97 -4.63 22.03
N ARG A 78 6.09 -5.63 22.20
CA ARG A 78 5.15 -6.11 21.16
C ARG A 78 3.92 -5.22 20.95
N LEU A 79 3.48 -4.51 21.99
CA LEU A 79 2.34 -3.59 21.93
C LEU A 79 2.81 -2.21 22.31
N VAL A 80 2.71 -1.27 21.36
CA VAL A 80 3.30 0.05 21.52
C VAL A 80 2.29 1.14 21.22
N ARG A 81 2.09 2.04 22.17
CA ARG A 81 1.22 3.20 22.03
C ARG A 81 1.87 4.25 21.14
N VAL A 82 1.20 4.62 20.06
CA VAL A 82 1.71 5.60 19.05
C VAL A 82 0.87 6.88 18.95
N ALA A 83 -0.34 6.87 19.53
CA ALA A 83 -1.15 8.06 19.78
C ALA A 83 -2.12 7.78 20.96
N PRO A 84 -2.90 8.77 21.43
CA PRO A 84 -3.70 8.63 22.64
C PRO A 84 -4.63 7.41 22.67
N ASN A 85 -5.25 7.03 21.54
CA ASN A 85 -6.07 5.82 21.42
C ASN A 85 -5.56 4.85 20.34
N TYR A 86 -4.28 4.93 19.95
CA TYR A 86 -3.71 4.11 18.89
C TYR A 86 -2.51 3.30 19.39
N ILE A 87 -2.57 1.99 19.13
CA ILE A 87 -1.53 1.02 19.46
C ILE A 87 -1.09 0.33 18.17
N LEU A 88 0.20 0.07 18.03
CA LEU A 88 0.74 -0.80 17.00
C LEU A 88 1.27 -2.08 17.61
N THR A 89 1.17 -3.16 16.84
CA THR A 89 1.79 -4.45 17.16
C THR A 89 2.62 -4.95 15.99
N ASP A 90 3.79 -5.50 16.30
CA ASP A 90 4.62 -6.25 15.36
C ASP A 90 4.48 -7.78 15.54
N ASP A 91 3.50 -8.21 16.34
CA ASP A 91 3.24 -9.61 16.63
C ASP A 91 2.24 -10.23 15.62
N PRO A 92 2.69 -11.16 14.74
CA PRO A 92 1.83 -11.71 13.70
C PRO A 92 0.72 -12.61 14.24
N ASP A 93 0.88 -13.20 15.43
CA ASP A 93 -0.18 -13.98 16.09
C ASP A 93 -1.31 -13.08 16.56
N THR A 94 -0.99 -11.96 17.23
CA THR A 94 -1.96 -10.92 17.60
C THR A 94 -2.71 -10.38 16.38
N LEU A 95 -2.00 -10.09 15.28
CA LEU A 95 -2.62 -9.61 14.05
C LEU A 95 -3.55 -10.65 13.42
N ARG A 96 -3.19 -11.94 13.48
CA ARG A 96 -4.05 -13.05 13.04
C ARG A 96 -5.29 -13.22 13.92
N GLN A 97 -5.17 -13.09 15.24
CA GLN A 97 -6.31 -13.08 16.16
C GLN A 97 -7.30 -11.97 15.77
N ILE A 98 -6.80 -10.74 15.64
CA ILE A 98 -7.58 -9.55 15.24
C ILE A 98 -8.22 -9.71 13.85
N ALA A 99 -7.55 -10.41 12.94
CA ALA A 99 -8.02 -10.65 11.57
C ALA A 99 -8.80 -11.97 11.38
N SER A 100 -9.03 -12.74 12.44
CA SER A 100 -9.71 -14.02 12.37
C SER A 100 -11.16 -13.88 11.86
N ALA A 101 -11.69 -14.95 11.28
CA ALA A 101 -13.01 -14.93 10.65
C ALA A 101 -14.17 -14.57 11.61
N ARG A 102 -14.02 -14.92 12.90
CA ARG A 102 -14.99 -14.66 13.98
C ARG A 102 -14.68 -13.38 14.76
N SER A 103 -13.62 -12.65 14.40
CA SER A 103 -13.27 -11.40 15.05
C SER A 103 -14.38 -10.36 14.90
N GLU A 104 -14.69 -9.69 16.01
CA GLU A 104 -15.64 -8.57 16.08
C GLU A 104 -14.95 -7.21 15.86
N TYR A 105 -13.62 -7.21 15.67
CA TYR A 105 -12.87 -6.02 15.31
C TYR A 105 -13.34 -5.47 13.95
N TYR A 106 -13.65 -4.17 13.94
CA TYR A 106 -14.03 -3.41 12.75
C TYR A 106 -12.96 -2.36 12.42
N ARG A 107 -13.00 -1.77 11.22
CA ARG A 107 -11.97 -0.79 10.82
C ARG A 107 -12.14 0.54 11.54
N ASP A 108 -11.03 1.13 11.96
CA ASP A 108 -10.99 2.46 12.58
C ASP A 108 -11.27 3.58 11.57
N GLU A 109 -11.70 4.75 12.05
CA GLU A 109 -11.86 5.96 11.24
C GLU A 109 -10.56 6.37 10.51
N TRP A 110 -9.40 5.80 10.84
CA TRP A 110 -8.13 6.06 10.16
C TRP A 110 -8.22 5.79 8.66
N TRP A 111 -8.98 4.76 8.29
CA TRP A 111 -9.26 4.42 6.88
C TRP A 111 -10.00 5.53 6.13
N GLU A 112 -10.70 6.43 6.84
CA GLU A 112 -11.37 7.56 6.18
C GLU A 112 -10.40 8.62 5.67
N GLY A 113 -9.15 8.65 6.17
CA GLY A 113 -8.09 9.49 5.62
C GLY A 113 -7.69 9.09 4.20
N LEU A 114 -8.03 7.86 3.78
CA LEU A 114 -7.78 7.30 2.46
C LEU A 114 -8.98 7.49 1.49
N LYS A 115 -10.07 8.14 1.92
CA LYS A 115 -11.22 8.39 1.04
C LYS A 115 -10.84 9.38 -0.05
N ILE A 116 -10.94 8.94 -1.31
CA ILE A 116 -10.68 9.79 -2.49
C ILE A 116 -12.00 10.40 -2.97
N THR A 117 -13.01 9.57 -3.24
CA THR A 117 -14.32 9.97 -3.78
C THR A 117 -15.29 10.38 -2.66
N PRO A 118 -15.78 11.63 -2.61
CA PRO A 118 -16.74 12.06 -1.59
C PRO A 118 -18.07 11.32 -1.67
N GLY A 119 -18.64 10.96 -0.52
CA GLY A 119 -19.99 10.36 -0.42
C GLY A 119 -20.15 8.95 -0.98
N GLN A 120 -19.10 8.36 -1.57
CA GLN A 120 -19.13 7.00 -2.14
C GLN A 120 -18.03 6.16 -1.47
N PRO A 121 -18.35 5.38 -0.42
CA PRO A 121 -17.38 4.50 0.18
C PRO A 121 -17.04 3.35 -0.79
N ASN A 122 -15.78 2.90 -0.75
CA ASN A 122 -15.28 1.76 -1.51
C ASN A 122 -14.78 0.66 -0.58
N LEU A 123 -14.37 -0.49 -1.12
CA LEU A 123 -14.00 -1.66 -0.33
C LEU A 123 -12.89 -1.36 0.70
N GLY A 124 -12.01 -0.40 0.43
CA GLY A 124 -10.94 0.03 1.35
C GLY A 124 -11.40 0.97 2.48
N THR A 125 -12.53 1.66 2.33
CA THR A 125 -12.97 2.76 3.23
C THR A 125 -14.29 2.50 3.94
N ILE A 126 -14.98 1.40 3.62
CA ILE A 126 -16.11 0.90 4.43
C ILE A 126 -15.55 0.39 5.77
N LEU A 127 -16.07 0.95 6.87
CA LEU A 127 -15.58 0.67 8.22
C LEU A 127 -16.29 -0.51 8.88
N GLU A 128 -17.61 -0.58 8.69
CA GLU A 128 -18.50 -1.54 9.31
C GLU A 128 -18.44 -2.91 8.63
N ILE A 129 -18.57 -3.97 9.43
CA ILE A 129 -18.47 -5.37 8.99
C ILE A 129 -19.56 -5.71 7.96
N GLY A 130 -20.83 -5.48 8.27
CA GLY A 130 -21.95 -5.91 7.42
C GLY A 130 -21.93 -5.28 6.02
N PRO A 131 -21.87 -3.93 5.91
CA PRO A 131 -21.73 -3.26 4.62
C PRO A 131 -20.47 -3.69 3.85
N HIS A 132 -19.35 -3.87 4.54
CA HIS A 132 -18.10 -4.31 3.91
C HIS A 132 -18.24 -5.71 3.30
N ASP A 133 -18.78 -6.66 4.06
CA ASP A 133 -18.94 -8.06 3.62
C ASP A 133 -19.89 -8.17 2.42
N LYS A 134 -20.96 -7.37 2.40
CA LYS A 134 -21.88 -7.27 1.25
C LYS A 134 -21.18 -6.80 -0.02
N VAL A 135 -20.37 -5.75 0.06
CA VAL A 135 -19.61 -5.22 -1.09
C VAL A 135 -18.52 -6.19 -1.52
N LYS A 136 -17.77 -6.75 -0.55
CA LYS A 136 -16.71 -7.73 -0.81
C LYS A 136 -17.26 -8.96 -1.52
N ALA A 137 -18.41 -9.48 -1.11
CA ALA A 137 -19.02 -10.65 -1.75
C ALA A 137 -19.28 -10.44 -3.24
N LYS A 138 -19.75 -9.24 -3.63
CA LYS A 138 -20.01 -8.88 -5.03
C LYS A 138 -18.73 -8.69 -5.86
N MET A 139 -17.65 -8.23 -5.24
CA MET A 139 -16.40 -7.92 -5.95
C MET A 139 -15.41 -9.10 -5.99
N SER A 140 -15.58 -10.07 -5.08
CA SER A 140 -14.60 -11.15 -4.90
C SER A 140 -14.39 -12.01 -6.15
N ALA A 141 -15.39 -12.18 -7.01
CA ALA A 141 -15.26 -12.98 -8.23
C ALA A 141 -14.29 -12.35 -9.24
N GLY A 142 -14.39 -11.03 -9.48
CA GLY A 142 -13.50 -10.29 -10.38
C GLY A 142 -12.06 -10.25 -9.88
N TYR A 143 -11.86 -9.98 -8.58
CA TYR A 143 -10.52 -9.98 -7.98
C TYR A 143 -9.87 -11.37 -7.90
N ALA A 144 -10.66 -12.42 -7.72
CA ALA A 144 -10.17 -13.80 -7.66
C ALA A 144 -9.96 -14.45 -9.04
N GLY A 145 -10.14 -13.71 -10.14
CA GLY A 145 -9.97 -14.23 -11.50
C GLY A 145 -11.04 -15.22 -11.97
N ARG A 146 -12.05 -15.53 -11.15
CA ARG A 146 -13.15 -16.45 -11.53
C ARG A 146 -13.99 -15.91 -12.68
N ASP A 147 -14.13 -14.59 -12.68
CA ASP A 147 -14.92 -13.82 -13.65
C ASP A 147 -14.06 -13.21 -14.78
N ASN A 148 -12.73 -13.34 -14.65
CA ASN A 148 -11.70 -12.75 -15.49
C ASN A 148 -10.63 -13.83 -15.77
N MET A 149 -11.04 -14.91 -16.45
CA MET A 149 -10.21 -16.12 -16.63
C MET A 149 -8.92 -15.85 -17.42
N ASP A 150 -8.90 -14.76 -18.19
CA ASP A 150 -7.79 -14.28 -18.99
C ASP A 150 -6.84 -13.34 -18.20
N MET A 151 -7.06 -13.12 -16.90
CA MET A 151 -6.25 -12.22 -16.06
C MET A 151 -4.74 -12.44 -16.24
N GLU A 152 -4.29 -13.70 -16.20
CA GLU A 152 -2.88 -14.01 -16.37
C GLU A 152 -2.36 -13.64 -17.76
N SER A 153 -3.14 -13.92 -18.82
CA SER A 153 -2.77 -13.60 -20.20
C SER A 153 -2.72 -12.08 -20.46
N ARG A 154 -3.50 -11.30 -19.72
CA ARG A 154 -3.46 -9.84 -19.79
C ARG A 154 -2.22 -9.29 -19.10
N VAL A 155 -1.85 -9.86 -17.95
CA VAL A 155 -0.56 -9.59 -17.30
C VAL A 155 0.59 -9.97 -18.24
N ASP A 156 0.50 -11.09 -18.96
CA ASP A 156 1.47 -11.50 -19.98
C ASP A 156 1.65 -10.47 -21.07
N ALA A 157 0.54 -9.97 -21.62
CA ALA A 157 0.58 -8.93 -22.64
C ALA A 157 1.29 -7.66 -22.11
N ARG A 158 1.04 -7.27 -20.85
CA ARG A 158 1.72 -6.11 -20.24
C ARG A 158 3.20 -6.37 -19.95
N ILE A 159 3.59 -7.57 -19.53
CA ILE A 159 5.00 -7.94 -19.32
C ILE A 159 5.75 -7.92 -20.65
N MET A 160 5.16 -8.50 -21.70
CA MET A 160 5.75 -8.47 -23.04
C MET A 160 5.87 -7.05 -23.59
N HIS A 161 4.87 -6.20 -23.34
CA HIS A 161 4.94 -4.80 -23.70
C HIS A 161 6.06 -4.06 -22.95
N LEU A 162 6.21 -4.28 -21.65
CA LEU A 162 7.31 -3.72 -20.86
C LEU A 162 8.68 -4.17 -21.42
N LYS A 163 8.85 -5.46 -21.72
CA LYS A 163 10.10 -5.98 -22.33
C LYS A 163 10.39 -5.31 -23.66
N ASP A 164 9.37 -5.13 -24.49
CA ASP A 164 9.51 -4.44 -25.78
C ASP A 164 9.90 -2.96 -25.61
N VAL A 165 9.31 -2.23 -24.67
CA VAL A 165 9.70 -0.86 -24.32
C VAL A 165 11.16 -0.79 -23.87
N ILE A 166 11.59 -1.71 -22.99
CA ILE A 166 12.99 -1.80 -22.54
C ILE A 166 13.92 -2.05 -23.72
N ARG A 167 13.59 -3.04 -24.56
CA ARG A 167 14.37 -3.43 -25.74
C ARG A 167 14.54 -2.27 -26.72
N ARG A 168 13.46 -1.59 -27.08
CA ARG A 168 13.48 -0.51 -28.08
C ARG A 168 14.14 0.77 -27.56
N ARG A 169 13.89 1.13 -26.30
CA ARG A 169 14.25 2.47 -25.79
C ARG A 169 15.54 2.48 -24.96
N TYR A 170 15.82 1.43 -24.20
CA TYR A 170 16.79 1.49 -23.09
C TYR A 170 17.93 0.48 -23.16
N VAL A 171 17.83 -0.58 -23.96
CA VAL A 171 18.96 -1.50 -24.19
C VAL A 171 20.12 -0.73 -24.81
N CYS A 172 21.28 -0.84 -24.17
CA CYS A 172 22.53 -0.26 -24.63
C CYS A 172 23.14 -1.17 -25.72
N GLU A 173 23.44 -0.60 -26.88
CA GLU A 173 24.14 -1.27 -27.99
C GLU A 173 25.44 -0.52 -28.29
N GLY A 174 26.54 -1.26 -28.46
CA GLY A 174 27.88 -0.68 -28.64
C GLY A 174 28.29 0.24 -27.47
N ASP A 175 28.79 1.44 -27.81
CA ASP A 175 29.27 2.43 -26.84
C ASP A 175 28.15 3.33 -26.27
N GLN A 176 26.88 3.13 -26.65
CA GLN A 176 25.78 3.94 -26.13
C GLN A 176 25.49 3.59 -24.67
N VAL A 177 25.49 4.60 -23.80
CA VAL A 177 25.04 4.45 -22.40
C VAL A 177 23.71 5.17 -22.23
N LYS A 178 22.63 4.38 -22.24
CA LYS A 178 21.28 4.83 -21.89
C LYS A 178 20.99 4.41 -20.45
N SER A 179 20.26 5.26 -19.72
CA SER A 179 19.75 4.91 -18.40
C SER A 179 18.24 5.00 -18.39
N VAL A 180 17.61 4.14 -17.59
CA VAL A 180 16.17 4.17 -17.33
C VAL A 180 15.93 4.28 -15.83
N ASP A 181 14.96 5.10 -15.44
CA ASP A 181 14.48 5.14 -14.06
C ASP A 181 13.54 3.94 -13.83
N LEU A 182 14.09 2.84 -13.31
CA LEU A 182 13.36 1.59 -13.11
C LEU A 182 12.22 1.76 -12.10
N ALA A 183 12.34 2.69 -11.13
CA ALA A 183 11.29 2.95 -10.15
C ALA A 183 10.03 3.54 -10.81
N ARG A 184 10.22 4.39 -11.84
CA ARG A 184 9.13 4.94 -12.64
C ARG A 184 8.59 3.90 -13.61
N LEU A 185 9.47 3.19 -14.30
CA LEU A 185 9.04 2.21 -15.30
C LEU A 185 8.25 1.05 -14.67
N SER A 186 8.66 0.57 -13.49
CA SER A 186 7.89 -0.43 -12.74
C SER A 186 6.51 0.10 -12.34
N TYR A 187 6.40 1.40 -12.01
CA TYR A 187 5.12 2.00 -11.67
C TYR A 187 4.18 2.06 -12.87
N TYR A 188 4.69 2.47 -14.03
CA TYR A 188 3.95 2.49 -15.30
C TYR A 188 3.48 1.11 -15.73
N PHE A 189 4.33 0.10 -15.57
CA PHE A 189 3.94 -1.29 -15.77
C PHE A 189 2.72 -1.67 -14.91
N THR A 190 2.79 -1.45 -13.59
CA THR A 190 1.68 -1.82 -12.70
C THR A 190 0.42 -0.99 -12.92
N LEU A 191 0.54 0.27 -13.35
CA LEU A 191 -0.60 1.09 -13.76
C LEU A 191 -1.27 0.53 -14.99
N ASP A 192 -0.51 0.18 -16.02
CA ASP A 192 -1.05 -0.44 -17.23
C ASP A 192 -1.66 -1.81 -16.95
N VAL A 193 -1.08 -2.60 -16.04
CA VAL A 193 -1.69 -3.87 -15.59
C VAL A 193 -3.03 -3.62 -14.90
N ILE A 194 -3.09 -2.77 -13.87
CA ILE A 194 -4.32 -2.61 -13.11
C ILE A 194 -5.40 -1.92 -13.95
N THR A 195 -5.04 -0.99 -14.84
CA THR A 195 -6.00 -0.32 -15.73
C THR A 195 -6.57 -1.29 -16.74
N ASP A 196 -5.72 -2.12 -17.35
CA ASP A 196 -6.15 -3.20 -18.24
C ASP A 196 -7.13 -4.12 -17.48
N LEU A 197 -6.71 -4.73 -16.38
CA LEU A 197 -7.55 -5.66 -15.60
C LEU A 197 -8.86 -5.04 -15.09
N SER A 198 -8.86 -3.75 -14.77
CA SER A 198 -10.03 -3.06 -14.20
C SER A 198 -11.02 -2.57 -15.24
N TYR A 199 -10.54 -2.02 -16.36
CA TYR A 199 -11.35 -1.28 -17.34
C TYR A 199 -11.44 -1.95 -18.71
N GLY A 200 -10.70 -3.04 -18.94
CA GLY A 200 -10.64 -3.69 -20.24
C GLY A 200 -9.55 -3.13 -21.16
N GLU A 201 -8.86 -2.06 -20.76
CA GLU A 201 -7.79 -1.45 -21.56
C GLU A 201 -6.71 -0.79 -20.68
N ALA A 202 -5.45 -0.88 -21.11
CA ALA A 202 -4.35 -0.17 -20.48
C ALA A 202 -4.38 1.32 -20.85
N PHE A 203 -4.05 2.20 -19.90
CA PHE A 203 -4.06 3.65 -20.13
C PHE A 203 -2.82 4.18 -20.90
N GLY A 204 -1.84 3.33 -21.19
CA GLY A 204 -0.71 3.65 -22.07
C GLY A 204 0.46 4.33 -21.36
N PHE A 205 0.64 4.08 -20.06
CA PHE A 205 1.74 4.63 -19.28
C PHE A 205 3.11 4.13 -19.74
N LEU A 206 3.21 2.87 -20.20
CA LEU A 206 4.45 2.31 -20.74
C LEU A 206 4.88 2.98 -22.06
N ASP A 207 3.92 3.41 -22.87
CA ASP A 207 4.19 4.07 -24.14
C ASP A 207 4.56 5.54 -23.98
N ALA A 208 4.10 6.19 -22.91
CA ALA A 208 4.28 7.61 -22.69
C ALA A 208 5.77 8.02 -22.65
N GLU A 209 6.08 9.12 -23.33
CA GLU A 209 7.37 9.81 -23.16
C GLU A 209 7.30 10.73 -21.93
N GLY A 210 7.70 10.20 -20.77
CA GLY A 210 7.71 10.96 -19.51
C GLY A 210 6.44 10.76 -18.67
N ASP A 211 6.18 11.72 -17.78
CA ASP A 211 5.08 11.63 -16.81
C ASP A 211 3.72 11.95 -17.43
N LEU A 212 3.05 10.90 -17.93
CA LEU A 212 1.72 11.00 -18.52
C LEU A 212 0.76 11.69 -17.55
N TYR A 213 0.16 12.80 -18.00
CA TYR A 213 -0.71 13.68 -17.21
C TYR A 213 -0.07 14.27 -15.95
N HIS A 214 1.25 14.28 -15.81
CA HIS A 214 1.92 14.63 -14.55
C HIS A 214 1.44 13.81 -13.34
N TYR A 215 1.00 12.57 -13.60
CA TYR A 215 0.31 11.75 -12.62
C TYR A 215 1.20 11.37 -11.44
N THR A 216 2.44 10.92 -11.70
CA THR A 216 3.36 10.51 -10.62
C THR A 216 3.68 11.67 -9.69
N ARG A 217 3.90 12.87 -10.24
CA ARG A 217 4.13 14.08 -9.45
C ARG A 217 2.94 14.43 -8.55
N SER A 218 1.72 14.34 -9.07
CA SER A 218 0.52 14.64 -8.27
C SER A 218 0.26 13.58 -7.20
N LEU A 219 0.49 12.31 -7.51
CA LEU A 219 0.33 11.23 -6.54
C LEU A 219 1.33 11.34 -5.38
N ASP A 220 2.58 11.70 -5.68
CA ASP A 220 3.62 11.98 -4.69
C ASP A 220 3.20 13.04 -3.66
N GLN A 221 2.51 14.08 -4.12
CA GLN A 221 1.97 15.13 -3.25
C GLN A 221 0.77 14.62 -2.45
N LEU A 222 -0.10 13.84 -3.09
CA LEU A 222 -1.27 13.26 -2.45
C LEU A 222 -0.88 12.31 -1.31
N LEU A 223 0.08 11.40 -1.52
CA LEU A 223 0.53 10.45 -0.49
C LEU A 223 1.09 11.15 0.76
N LYS A 224 1.78 12.29 0.59
CA LYS A 224 2.23 13.13 1.70
C LYS A 224 1.08 13.71 2.49
N ILE A 225 0.09 14.29 1.80
CA ILE A 225 -1.08 14.90 2.43
C ILE A 225 -1.88 13.84 3.18
N VAL A 226 -2.19 12.73 2.50
CA VAL A 226 -2.93 11.59 3.05
C VAL A 226 -2.20 11.01 4.27
N GLY A 227 -0.87 10.88 4.21
CA GLY A 227 -0.06 10.41 5.32
C GLY A 227 -0.13 11.30 6.56
N VAL A 228 -0.34 12.61 6.43
CA VAL A 228 -0.53 13.52 7.58
C VAL A 228 -1.99 13.56 8.04
N VAL A 229 -2.93 13.63 7.09
CA VAL A 229 -4.36 13.69 7.39
C VAL A 229 -4.79 12.45 8.16
N SER A 230 -4.36 11.26 7.76
CA SER A 230 -4.77 10.00 8.39
C SER A 230 -4.38 9.90 9.87
N GLU A 231 -3.26 10.50 10.27
CA GLU A 231 -2.73 10.43 11.65
C GLU A 231 -3.42 11.41 12.63
N LEU A 232 -4.18 12.39 12.12
CA LEU A 232 -4.82 13.42 12.94
C LEU A 232 -6.35 13.31 12.87
N PRO A 233 -7.03 12.84 13.92
CA PRO A 233 -8.50 12.78 13.99
C PRO A 233 -9.20 14.07 13.55
N ALA A 234 -8.74 15.23 14.04
CA ALA A 234 -9.33 16.52 13.68
C ALA A 234 -9.16 16.85 12.19
N LEU A 235 -7.98 16.59 11.62
CA LEU A 235 -7.74 16.85 10.19
C LEU A 235 -8.55 15.91 9.30
N ARG A 236 -8.77 14.65 9.69
CA ARG A 236 -9.65 13.73 8.95
C ARG A 236 -11.05 14.31 8.81
N LYS A 237 -11.64 14.77 9.92
CA LYS A 237 -12.98 15.38 9.94
C LYS A 237 -13.05 16.63 9.07
N ILE A 238 -12.02 17.49 9.15
CA ILE A 238 -11.92 18.71 8.33
C ILE A 238 -11.78 18.34 6.85
N ALA A 239 -10.87 17.44 6.50
CA ALA A 239 -10.59 17.03 5.12
C ALA A 239 -11.76 16.27 4.46
N ASN A 240 -12.58 15.58 5.25
CA ASN A 240 -13.80 14.90 4.81
C ASN A 240 -15.04 15.82 4.84
N SER A 241 -14.93 17.06 5.33
CA SER A 241 -16.04 18.02 5.27
C SER A 241 -16.37 18.40 3.83
N SER A 242 -17.66 18.67 3.56
CA SER A 242 -18.13 19.04 2.22
C SER A 242 -17.45 20.30 1.68
N VAL A 243 -17.16 21.28 2.55
CA VAL A 243 -16.53 22.55 2.18
C VAL A 243 -15.07 22.34 1.76
N VAL A 244 -14.27 21.65 2.59
CA VAL A 244 -12.85 21.47 2.31
C VAL A 244 -12.62 20.49 1.15
N SER A 245 -13.40 19.42 1.08
CA SER A 245 -13.31 18.45 -0.01
C SER A 245 -13.62 19.05 -1.37
N PHE A 246 -14.51 20.05 -1.44
CA PHE A 246 -14.82 20.77 -2.68
C PHE A 246 -13.63 21.56 -3.24
N PHE A 247 -12.79 22.13 -2.38
CA PHE A 247 -11.67 22.99 -2.79
C PHE A 247 -10.34 22.27 -2.95
N LEU A 248 -10.05 21.27 -2.11
CA LEU A 248 -8.70 20.67 -2.03
C LEU A 248 -8.54 19.31 -2.71
N ARG A 249 -9.63 18.61 -3.05
CA ARG A 249 -9.51 17.27 -3.67
C ARG A 249 -9.36 17.33 -5.18
N PRO A 250 -8.70 16.31 -5.79
CA PRO A 250 -8.65 16.17 -7.24
C PRO A 250 -10.06 16.17 -7.84
N LYS A 251 -10.25 16.95 -8.90
CA LYS A 251 -11.53 17.06 -9.62
C LYS A 251 -11.48 16.19 -10.86
N LEU A 252 -12.62 15.59 -11.19
CA LEU A 252 -12.77 14.77 -12.40
C LEU A 252 -12.51 15.56 -13.69
N SER A 253 -12.64 16.88 -13.64
CA SER A 253 -12.35 17.81 -14.74
C SER A 253 -10.87 18.20 -14.84
N ASP A 254 -10.01 17.75 -13.93
CA ASP A 254 -8.60 18.12 -13.95
C ASP A 254 -7.93 17.58 -15.21
N LYS A 255 -7.07 18.39 -15.82
CA LYS A 255 -6.31 18.00 -17.02
C LYS A 255 -5.03 17.24 -16.71
N ALA A 256 -4.68 17.14 -15.43
CA ALA A 256 -3.47 16.51 -14.92
C ALA A 256 -3.73 15.80 -13.58
N GLY A 257 -2.78 14.98 -13.16
CA GLY A 257 -2.80 14.29 -11.86
C GLY A 257 -3.87 13.21 -11.75
N LEU A 258 -4.18 12.84 -10.50
CA LEU A 258 -5.19 11.83 -10.19
C LEU A 258 -6.58 12.20 -10.71
N GLY A 259 -6.94 13.49 -10.71
CA GLY A 259 -8.23 13.96 -11.18
C GLY A 259 -8.47 13.64 -12.67
N ARG A 260 -7.42 13.74 -13.51
CA ARG A 260 -7.49 13.36 -14.92
C ARG A 260 -7.78 11.87 -15.12
N LEU A 261 -7.09 11.01 -14.38
CA LEU A 261 -7.33 9.56 -14.45
C LEU A 261 -8.69 9.17 -13.92
N MET A 262 -9.14 9.80 -12.84
CA MET A 262 -10.49 9.62 -12.32
C MET A 262 -11.55 10.05 -13.35
N GLY A 263 -11.30 11.13 -14.10
CA GLY A 263 -12.15 11.56 -15.21
C GLY A 263 -12.23 10.53 -16.34
N ILE A 264 -11.08 10.04 -16.83
CA ILE A 264 -11.01 8.98 -17.85
C ILE A 264 -11.73 7.72 -17.37
N ALA A 265 -11.43 7.27 -16.16
CA ALA A 265 -12.07 6.11 -15.55
C ALA A 265 -13.58 6.28 -15.44
N ARG A 266 -14.07 7.44 -14.97
CA ARG A 266 -15.51 7.72 -14.91
C ARG A 266 -16.13 7.65 -16.31
N ASP A 267 -15.52 8.28 -17.31
CA ASP A 267 -16.08 8.33 -18.67
C ASP A 267 -16.18 6.91 -19.28
N ILE A 268 -15.20 6.03 -19.02
CA ILE A 268 -15.27 4.60 -19.39
C ILE A 268 -16.43 3.91 -18.68
N ILE A 269 -16.56 4.10 -17.37
CA ILE A 269 -17.61 3.47 -16.56
C ILE A 269 -18.99 3.97 -16.98
N GLU A 270 -19.17 5.27 -17.22
CA GLU A 270 -20.44 5.84 -17.64
C GLU A 270 -20.91 5.22 -18.97
N LYS A 271 -20.03 5.18 -19.97
CA LYS A 271 -20.32 4.50 -21.24
C LYS A 271 -20.66 3.03 -21.05
N ARG A 272 -19.96 2.33 -20.16
CA ARG A 272 -20.18 0.91 -19.85
C ARG A 272 -21.56 0.66 -19.22
N PHE A 273 -21.97 1.51 -18.28
CA PHE A 273 -23.28 1.43 -17.64
C PHE A 273 -24.42 1.84 -18.59
N GLU A 274 -24.17 2.78 -19.51
CA GLU A 274 -25.11 3.18 -20.55
C GLU A 274 -25.31 2.08 -21.60
N SER A 275 -24.23 1.40 -22.02
CA SER A 275 -24.31 0.30 -22.97
C SER A 275 -24.87 -0.99 -22.37
N GLY A 276 -24.83 -1.12 -21.04
CA GLY A 276 -25.20 -2.36 -20.35
C GLY A 276 -24.24 -3.52 -20.62
N GLU A 277 -23.05 -3.24 -21.15
CA GLU A 277 -22.12 -4.26 -21.58
C GLU A 277 -21.41 -4.87 -20.37
N VAL A 278 -21.70 -6.14 -20.07
CA VAL A 278 -21.18 -6.82 -18.87
C VAL A 278 -20.18 -7.94 -19.15
N ASN A 279 -19.89 -8.27 -20.41
CA ASN A 279 -19.18 -9.50 -20.79
C ASN A 279 -17.70 -9.33 -21.22
N ASN A 280 -17.03 -8.23 -20.86
CA ASN A 280 -15.68 -7.91 -21.36
C ASN A 280 -14.51 -8.50 -20.56
N GLY A 281 -14.74 -9.56 -19.76
CA GLY A 281 -13.67 -10.26 -19.03
C GLY A 281 -12.86 -9.43 -18.03
N ASP A 282 -13.30 -8.20 -17.71
CA ASP A 282 -12.63 -7.28 -16.78
C ASP A 282 -13.34 -7.18 -15.42
N MET A 283 -12.65 -6.60 -14.43
CA MET A 283 -13.20 -6.45 -13.07
C MET A 283 -14.44 -5.58 -13.03
N LEU A 284 -14.53 -4.51 -13.85
CA LEU A 284 -15.71 -3.66 -13.90
C LEU A 284 -16.94 -4.45 -14.37
N GLY A 285 -16.81 -5.23 -15.45
CA GLY A 285 -17.83 -6.13 -15.96
C GLY A 285 -18.26 -7.14 -14.90
N SER A 286 -17.32 -7.74 -14.17
CA SER A 286 -17.63 -8.60 -13.02
C SER A 286 -18.45 -7.87 -11.96
N PHE A 287 -18.03 -6.68 -11.54
CA PHE A 287 -18.75 -5.90 -10.51
C PHE A 287 -20.18 -5.58 -10.95
N MET A 288 -20.37 -5.22 -12.22
CA MET A 288 -21.69 -4.98 -12.81
C MET A 288 -22.57 -6.23 -12.79
N ARG A 289 -22.04 -7.41 -13.18
CA ARG A 289 -22.77 -8.69 -13.14
C ARG A 289 -23.25 -9.03 -11.73
N HIS A 290 -22.46 -8.70 -10.71
CA HIS A 290 -22.81 -8.92 -9.30
C HIS A 290 -23.60 -7.75 -8.68
N GLY A 291 -24.13 -6.84 -9.51
CA GLY A 291 -25.07 -5.80 -9.09
C GLY A 291 -24.42 -4.67 -8.27
N ILE A 292 -23.17 -4.32 -8.57
CA ILE A 292 -22.57 -3.06 -8.12
C ILE A 292 -23.13 -1.92 -8.97
N GLN A 293 -23.60 -0.87 -8.30
CA GLN A 293 -24.17 0.31 -8.93
C GLN A 293 -23.06 1.25 -9.44
N LYS A 294 -23.41 2.17 -10.35
CA LYS A 294 -22.47 3.09 -11.00
C LYS A 294 -21.59 3.88 -10.02
N GLY A 295 -22.18 4.51 -9.00
CA GLY A 295 -21.44 5.31 -8.00
C GLY A 295 -20.37 4.49 -7.25
N PRO A 296 -20.74 3.37 -6.61
CA PRO A 296 -19.79 2.46 -5.98
C PRO A 296 -18.75 1.87 -6.96
N ALA A 297 -19.11 1.60 -8.21
CA ALA A 297 -18.16 1.14 -9.22
C ALA A 297 -17.08 2.20 -9.52
N ILE A 298 -17.46 3.48 -9.63
CA ILE A 298 -16.52 4.60 -9.79
C ILE A 298 -15.58 4.70 -8.58
N ALA A 299 -16.12 4.58 -7.37
CA ALA A 299 -15.32 4.68 -6.14
C ALA A 299 -14.34 3.50 -5.97
N GLU A 300 -14.75 2.29 -6.36
CA GLU A 300 -13.92 1.09 -6.31
C GLU A 300 -12.82 1.11 -7.36
N THR A 301 -13.15 1.45 -8.61
CA THR A 301 -12.16 1.47 -9.68
C THR A 301 -11.13 2.60 -9.48
N THR A 302 -11.55 3.73 -8.89
CA THR A 302 -10.62 4.77 -8.44
C THR A 302 -9.66 4.26 -7.35
N LEU A 303 -10.13 3.42 -6.42
CA LEU A 303 -9.26 2.78 -5.43
C LEU A 303 -8.23 1.87 -6.10
N GLN A 304 -8.62 1.11 -7.12
CA GLN A 304 -7.74 0.20 -7.86
C GLN A 304 -6.54 0.94 -8.49
N LEU A 305 -6.76 2.14 -9.06
CA LEU A 305 -5.68 2.94 -9.67
C LEU A 305 -4.52 3.27 -8.72
N ILE A 306 -4.81 3.47 -7.43
CA ILE A 306 -3.78 3.81 -6.43
C ILE A 306 -3.30 2.54 -5.73
N ALA A 307 -4.23 1.75 -5.19
CA ALA A 307 -3.91 0.61 -4.36
C ALA A 307 -3.25 -0.53 -5.14
N GLY A 308 -3.65 -0.75 -6.41
CA GLY A 308 -3.10 -1.79 -7.26
C GLY A 308 -1.72 -1.45 -7.83
N ALA A 309 -1.49 -0.19 -8.21
CA ALA A 309 -0.24 0.20 -8.84
C ALA A 309 0.92 0.44 -7.84
N GLU A 310 0.70 1.26 -6.81
CA GLU A 310 1.81 1.69 -5.93
C GLU A 310 2.38 0.54 -5.08
N THR A 311 1.52 -0.40 -4.69
CA THR A 311 1.91 -1.53 -3.83
C THR A 311 2.77 -2.55 -4.60
N SER A 312 2.27 -3.06 -5.73
CA SER A 312 2.99 -4.01 -6.59
C SER A 312 4.32 -3.40 -7.08
N SER A 313 4.30 -2.15 -7.58
CA SER A 313 5.52 -1.50 -8.08
C SER A 313 6.58 -1.30 -7.00
N THR A 314 6.17 -1.04 -5.75
CA THR A 314 7.08 -0.97 -4.60
C THR A 314 7.80 -2.29 -4.38
N VAL A 315 7.09 -3.42 -4.43
CA VAL A 315 7.73 -4.75 -4.31
C VAL A 315 8.68 -4.98 -5.48
N ILE A 316 8.23 -4.71 -6.72
CA ILE A 316 9.02 -4.91 -7.94
C ILE A 316 10.34 -4.13 -7.87
N ARG A 317 10.28 -2.81 -7.70
CA ARG A 317 11.47 -1.96 -7.72
C ARG A 317 12.38 -2.20 -6.51
N SER A 318 11.81 -2.44 -5.33
CA SER A 318 12.60 -2.77 -4.13
C SER A 318 13.36 -4.08 -4.33
N THR A 319 12.69 -5.12 -4.81
CA THR A 319 13.30 -6.45 -5.02
C THR A 319 14.35 -6.40 -6.12
N MET A 320 14.08 -5.70 -7.23
CA MET A 320 15.10 -5.46 -8.27
C MET A 320 16.31 -4.70 -7.71
N GLY A 321 16.10 -3.66 -6.90
CA GLY A 321 17.16 -2.94 -6.20
C GLY A 321 18.01 -3.83 -5.30
N LEU A 322 17.37 -4.71 -4.53
CA LEU A 322 18.04 -5.69 -3.66
C LEU A 322 18.80 -6.75 -4.45
N LEU A 323 18.23 -7.23 -5.57
CA LEU A 323 18.91 -8.14 -6.49
C LEU A 323 20.18 -7.49 -7.07
N MET A 324 20.07 -6.28 -7.64
CA MET A 324 21.20 -5.57 -8.24
C MET A 324 22.30 -5.20 -7.24
N THR A 325 21.96 -5.03 -5.96
CA THR A 325 22.94 -4.75 -4.89
C THR A 325 23.45 -6.01 -4.18
N THR A 326 22.97 -7.19 -4.57
CA THR A 326 23.36 -8.49 -3.99
C THR A 326 23.83 -9.45 -5.09
N PRO A 327 25.07 -9.30 -5.62
CA PRO A 327 25.54 -10.04 -6.79
C PRO A 327 25.39 -11.56 -6.67
N ARG A 328 25.64 -12.13 -5.49
CA ARG A 328 25.47 -13.55 -5.20
C ARG A 328 24.05 -14.04 -5.50
N VAL A 329 23.03 -13.27 -5.10
CA VAL A 329 21.62 -13.63 -5.29
C VAL A 329 21.21 -13.42 -6.75
N TYR A 330 21.63 -12.30 -7.36
CA TYR A 330 21.38 -12.00 -8.77
C TYR A 330 21.90 -13.09 -9.70
N GLN A 331 23.16 -13.51 -9.53
CA GLN A 331 23.77 -14.53 -10.36
C GLN A 331 23.12 -15.91 -10.16
N LYS A 332 22.80 -16.29 -8.93
CA LYS A 332 22.10 -17.54 -8.66
C LYS A 332 20.69 -17.58 -9.28
N LEU A 333 19.98 -16.45 -9.27
CA LEU A 333 18.69 -16.34 -9.97
C LEU A 333 18.86 -16.47 -11.49
N LYS A 334 19.90 -15.86 -12.06
CA LYS A 334 20.20 -16.02 -13.48
C LYS A 334 20.51 -17.46 -13.86
N VAL A 335 21.37 -18.14 -13.12
CA VAL A 335 21.67 -19.57 -13.35
C VAL A 335 20.38 -20.39 -13.34
N LEU A 336 19.53 -20.21 -12.33
CA LEU A 336 18.22 -20.86 -12.27
C LEU A 336 17.37 -20.59 -13.52
N ILE A 337 17.25 -19.33 -13.93
CA ILE A 337 16.46 -18.94 -15.12
C ILE A 337 16.99 -19.65 -16.37
N ASN A 338 18.32 -19.66 -16.57
CA ASN A 338 18.95 -20.31 -17.71
C ASN A 338 18.69 -21.81 -17.71
N GLU A 339 18.90 -22.48 -16.57
CA GLU A 339 18.68 -23.92 -16.42
C GLU A 339 17.21 -24.29 -16.71
N THR A 340 16.24 -23.53 -16.17
CA THR A 340 14.81 -23.75 -16.45
C THR A 340 14.47 -23.58 -17.94
N ILE A 341 15.07 -22.58 -18.61
CA ILE A 341 14.88 -22.37 -20.06
C ILE A 341 15.48 -23.53 -20.86
N GLN A 342 16.72 -23.95 -20.53
CA GLN A 342 17.40 -25.05 -21.23
C GLN A 342 16.70 -26.40 -21.04
N ALA A 343 16.06 -26.61 -19.89
CA ALA A 343 15.24 -27.78 -19.61
C ALA A 343 13.88 -27.79 -20.36
N GLY A 344 13.49 -26.67 -21.00
CA GLY A 344 12.18 -26.53 -21.63
C GLY A 344 11.03 -26.42 -20.63
N GLU A 345 11.32 -26.04 -19.38
CA GLU A 345 10.36 -25.99 -18.27
C GLU A 345 9.76 -24.59 -18.03
N ALA A 346 10.03 -23.65 -18.93
CA ALA A 346 9.48 -22.29 -18.83
C ALA A 346 8.88 -21.83 -20.16
N SER A 347 7.57 -21.62 -20.16
CA SER A 347 6.86 -20.90 -21.22
C SER A 347 7.39 -19.47 -21.38
N SER A 348 7.03 -18.77 -22.47
CA SER A 348 7.42 -17.37 -22.70
C SER A 348 6.21 -16.50 -23.09
N PRO A 349 5.64 -15.71 -22.16
CA PRO A 349 6.07 -15.56 -20.76
C PRO A 349 5.88 -16.83 -19.90
N ILE A 350 6.64 -16.95 -18.82
CA ILE A 350 6.48 -18.03 -17.84
C ILE A 350 5.08 -17.97 -17.21
N THR A 351 4.42 -19.10 -17.01
CA THR A 351 3.12 -19.14 -16.32
C THR A 351 3.28 -18.99 -14.81
N VAL A 352 2.22 -18.59 -14.10
CA VAL A 352 2.18 -18.56 -12.63
C VAL A 352 2.44 -19.96 -12.06
N GLU A 353 1.93 -21.00 -12.71
CA GLU A 353 2.12 -22.38 -12.26
C GLU A 353 3.58 -22.81 -12.38
N GLU A 354 4.24 -22.51 -13.51
CA GLU A 354 5.67 -22.75 -13.71
C GLU A 354 6.52 -21.96 -12.71
N ALA A 355 6.25 -20.65 -12.54
CA ALA A 355 6.99 -19.80 -11.62
C ALA A 355 6.88 -20.26 -10.15
N LYS A 356 5.73 -20.83 -9.74
CA LYS A 356 5.53 -21.41 -8.40
C LYS A 356 6.36 -22.66 -8.14
N LYS A 357 6.75 -23.40 -9.20
CA LYS A 357 7.59 -24.60 -9.09
C LYS A 357 9.05 -24.26 -8.83
N LEU A 358 9.48 -22.99 -9.02
CA LEU A 358 10.86 -22.53 -8.85
C LEU A 358 11.12 -22.05 -7.41
N PRO A 359 11.67 -22.86 -6.49
CA PRO A 359 11.65 -22.55 -5.06
C PRO A 359 12.47 -21.31 -4.70
N TYR A 360 13.56 -21.06 -5.41
CA TYR A 360 14.41 -19.90 -5.17
C TYR A 360 13.76 -18.60 -5.66
N LEU A 361 12.97 -18.63 -6.74
CA LEU A 361 12.16 -17.48 -7.18
C LEU A 361 11.09 -17.13 -6.14
N GLN A 362 10.42 -18.15 -5.57
CA GLN A 362 9.47 -17.98 -4.46
C GLN A 362 10.15 -17.36 -3.24
N ALA A 363 11.37 -17.80 -2.92
CA ALA A 363 12.15 -17.25 -1.83
C ALA A 363 12.54 -15.78 -2.06
N ILE A 364 12.93 -15.41 -3.29
CA ILE A 364 13.27 -14.02 -3.66
C ILE A 364 12.05 -13.10 -3.49
N LEU A 365 10.89 -13.56 -3.94
CA LEU A 365 9.64 -12.83 -3.80
C LEU A 365 9.32 -12.53 -2.33
N SER A 366 9.31 -13.58 -1.52
CA SER A 366 8.98 -13.46 -0.10
C SER A 366 10.00 -12.62 0.67
N GLU A 367 11.29 -12.78 0.36
CA GLU A 367 12.35 -11.98 0.97
C GLU A 367 12.29 -10.51 0.51
N GLY A 368 11.86 -10.24 -0.73
CA GLY A 368 11.61 -8.90 -1.23
C GLY A 368 10.49 -8.18 -0.47
N ILE A 369 9.34 -8.86 -0.30
CA ILE A 369 8.21 -8.34 0.50
C ILE A 369 8.64 -8.14 1.97
N ARG A 370 9.42 -9.06 2.54
CA ARG A 370 9.93 -8.91 3.91
C ARG A 370 10.81 -7.67 4.05
N MET A 371 11.76 -7.48 3.14
CA MET A 371 12.71 -6.37 3.22
C MET A 371 12.05 -5.00 3.05
N ARG A 372 11.05 -4.92 2.17
CA ARG A 372 10.29 -3.71 1.86
C ARG A 372 8.78 -4.02 1.75
N PRO A 373 8.07 -4.22 2.88
CA PRO A 373 6.64 -4.48 2.86
C PRO A 373 5.91 -3.22 2.35
N PRO A 374 5.07 -3.29 1.30
CA PRO A 374 4.49 -2.12 0.64
C PRO A 374 3.84 -1.10 1.57
N ALA A 375 3.18 -1.57 2.63
CA ALA A 375 2.66 -0.72 3.68
C ALA A 375 3.42 -0.93 5.01
N PRO A 376 4.32 -0.02 5.43
CA PRO A 376 5.14 -0.24 6.61
C PRO A 376 4.35 -0.30 7.92
N TYR A 377 3.14 0.26 7.98
CA TYR A 377 2.30 0.29 9.18
C TYR A 377 0.81 0.55 8.90
N GLY A 378 0.02 0.70 9.98
CA GLY A 378 -1.32 1.27 9.95
C GLY A 378 -2.37 0.18 10.03
N HIS A 379 -3.38 0.22 9.15
CA HIS A 379 -4.39 -0.83 9.07
C HIS A 379 -5.19 -1.02 10.36
N TYR A 380 -5.46 0.09 11.06
CA TYR A 380 -6.06 0.06 12.37
C TYR A 380 -7.46 -0.57 12.37
N LYS A 381 -7.69 -1.41 13.38
CA LYS A 381 -9.01 -1.91 13.75
C LYS A 381 -9.33 -1.56 15.19
N VAL A 382 -10.60 -1.40 15.47
CA VAL A 382 -11.09 -0.99 16.78
C VAL A 382 -11.37 -2.22 17.64
N VAL A 383 -10.91 -2.18 18.89
CA VAL A 383 -11.24 -3.17 19.91
C VAL A 383 -12.75 -3.15 20.18
N PRO A 384 -13.44 -4.29 20.10
CA PRO A 384 -14.89 -4.38 20.25
C PRO A 384 -15.36 -4.02 21.68
N PRO A 385 -16.68 -3.87 21.88
CA PRO A 385 -17.26 -3.62 23.21
C PRO A 385 -16.80 -4.64 24.25
N GLY A 386 -16.49 -4.17 25.47
CA GLY A 386 -15.97 -5.01 26.55
C GLY A 386 -14.45 -5.16 26.61
N GLY A 387 -13.71 -4.72 25.57
CA GLY A 387 -12.25 -4.81 25.53
C GLY A 387 -11.72 -6.18 25.07
N ASP A 388 -10.40 -6.30 24.92
CA ASP A 388 -9.73 -7.57 24.60
C ASP A 388 -8.38 -7.66 25.32
N THR A 389 -7.86 -8.86 25.53
CA THR A 389 -6.52 -9.09 26.10
C THR A 389 -5.55 -9.50 25.01
N LEU A 390 -4.61 -8.62 24.69
CA LEU A 390 -3.59 -8.83 23.66
C LEU A 390 -2.22 -8.94 24.32
N ASN A 391 -1.46 -10.00 24.03
CA ASN A 391 -0.15 -10.26 24.67
C ASN A 391 -0.16 -10.12 26.21
N GLY A 392 -1.24 -10.55 26.87
CA GLY A 392 -1.39 -10.46 28.33
C GLY A 392 -1.76 -9.07 28.87
N LEU A 393 -1.96 -8.06 28.01
CA LEU A 393 -2.41 -6.73 28.40
C LEU A 393 -3.89 -6.54 28.03
N PHE A 394 -4.70 -6.14 29.00
CA PHE A 394 -6.08 -5.73 28.72
C PHE A 394 -6.07 -4.39 27.97
N ILE A 395 -6.71 -4.38 26.80
CA ILE A 395 -6.89 -3.22 25.95
C ILE A 395 -8.38 -2.86 25.96
N PRO A 396 -8.74 -1.65 26.40
CA PRO A 396 -10.13 -1.26 26.51
C PRO A 396 -10.77 -1.04 25.14
N GLU A 397 -12.09 -1.24 25.08
CA GLU A 397 -12.93 -0.99 23.91
C GLU A 397 -12.68 0.39 23.27
N GLY A 398 -12.87 0.50 21.96
CA GLY A 398 -12.67 1.75 21.23
C GLY A 398 -11.20 2.12 21.00
N THR A 399 -10.25 1.32 21.48
CA THR A 399 -8.82 1.50 21.16
C THR A 399 -8.55 0.98 19.75
N ALA A 400 -7.79 1.73 18.96
CA ALA A 400 -7.37 1.33 17.63
C ALA A 400 -6.05 0.54 17.69
N VAL A 401 -6.03 -0.69 17.18
CA VAL A 401 -4.87 -1.57 17.11
C VAL A 401 -4.50 -1.79 15.65
N GLY A 402 -3.25 -1.48 15.29
CA GLY A 402 -2.74 -1.53 13.92
C GLY A 402 -1.48 -2.36 13.78
N HIS A 403 -1.07 -2.54 12.54
CA HIS A 403 0.10 -3.29 12.11
C HIS A 403 1.35 -2.42 12.20
N ASN A 404 2.42 -2.94 12.79
CA ASN A 404 3.79 -2.50 12.55
C ASN A 404 4.48 -3.51 11.62
N SER A 405 4.05 -3.52 10.35
CA SER A 405 4.53 -4.48 9.35
C SER A 405 6.06 -4.41 9.20
N PHE A 406 6.64 -3.21 9.22
CA PHE A 406 8.07 -3.06 8.99
C PHE A 406 8.93 -3.73 10.08
N SER A 407 8.52 -3.64 11.34
CA SER A 407 9.20 -4.31 12.47
C SER A 407 8.85 -5.79 12.53
N MET A 408 7.62 -6.16 12.20
CA MET A 408 7.18 -7.56 12.13
C MET A 408 8.07 -8.34 11.16
N MET A 409 8.38 -7.76 10.01
CA MET A 409 9.29 -8.33 8.98
C MET A 409 10.78 -8.37 9.39
N ARG A 410 11.12 -7.85 10.57
CA ARG A 410 12.49 -7.82 11.14
C ARG A 410 12.58 -8.54 12.48
N ARG A 411 11.58 -9.37 12.82
CA ARG A 411 11.65 -10.19 14.03
C ARG A 411 12.63 -11.33 13.86
N LYS A 412 13.72 -11.28 14.62
CA LYS A 412 14.79 -12.29 14.63
C LYS A 412 14.28 -13.67 15.01
N GLU A 413 13.32 -13.74 15.92
CA GLU A 413 12.67 -14.99 16.34
C GLU A 413 11.98 -15.75 15.19
N ILE A 414 11.57 -15.03 14.14
CA ILE A 414 10.87 -15.60 12.98
C ILE A 414 11.87 -15.82 11.83
N PHE A 415 12.63 -14.77 11.51
CA PHE A 415 13.43 -14.73 10.29
C PHE A 415 14.92 -15.05 10.49
N GLY A 416 15.39 -15.22 11.73
CA GLY A 416 16.80 -15.46 12.07
C GLY A 416 17.57 -14.17 12.42
N GLU A 417 18.81 -14.29 12.89
CA GLU A 417 19.58 -13.14 13.40
C GLU A 417 19.95 -12.10 12.34
N ASP A 418 20.06 -12.51 11.08
CA ASP A 418 20.52 -11.69 9.96
C ASP A 418 19.37 -11.01 9.21
N VAL A 419 18.31 -10.61 9.91
CA VAL A 419 17.09 -9.98 9.33
C VAL A 419 17.35 -8.74 8.47
N GLU A 420 18.47 -8.04 8.66
CA GLU A 420 18.80 -6.86 7.85
C GLU A 420 19.45 -7.22 6.50
N ILE A 421 19.80 -8.50 6.28
CA ILE A 421 20.44 -8.98 5.06
C ILE A 421 19.38 -9.58 4.14
N PHE A 422 19.40 -9.18 2.86
CA PHE A 422 18.63 -9.80 1.79
C PHE A 422 19.23 -11.19 1.46
N ARG A 423 18.62 -12.24 1.99
CA ARG A 423 19.10 -13.62 1.85
C ARG A 423 17.92 -14.54 1.54
N PRO A 424 17.50 -14.72 0.29
CA PRO A 424 16.41 -15.65 -0.04
C PRO A 424 16.63 -17.07 0.49
N GLU A 425 17.87 -17.51 0.65
CA GLU A 425 18.21 -18.85 1.17
C GLU A 425 17.58 -19.22 2.51
N ARG A 426 17.21 -18.26 3.38
CA ARG A 426 16.50 -18.61 4.65
C ARG A 426 15.24 -19.42 4.40
N TRP A 427 14.57 -19.27 3.25
CA TRP A 427 13.35 -20.04 2.99
C TRP A 427 13.70 -21.46 2.62
N LEU A 428 14.86 -21.70 2.02
CA LEU A 428 15.31 -23.01 1.56
C LEU A 428 16.03 -23.80 2.65
N GLU A 429 16.75 -23.11 3.53
CA GLU A 429 17.62 -23.71 4.56
C GLU A 429 16.93 -23.94 5.92
N CYS A 430 15.71 -23.43 6.10
CA CYS A 430 14.93 -23.63 7.34
C CYS A 430 14.13 -24.94 7.33
N GLY A 431 13.79 -25.42 8.53
CA GLY A 431 12.84 -26.53 8.69
C GLY A 431 11.39 -26.11 8.41
N ASP A 432 10.52 -27.09 8.12
CA ASP A 432 9.13 -26.85 7.68
C ASP A 432 8.32 -25.97 8.63
N ALA A 433 8.47 -26.15 9.94
CA ALA A 433 7.76 -25.35 10.94
C ALA A 433 8.14 -23.86 10.86
N GLN A 434 9.43 -23.56 10.70
CA GLN A 434 9.92 -22.18 10.56
C GLN A 434 9.49 -21.61 9.21
N ARG A 435 9.57 -22.38 8.12
CA ARG A 435 9.07 -21.97 6.79
C ARG A 435 7.60 -21.55 6.88
N GLN A 436 6.75 -22.39 7.47
CA GLN A 436 5.34 -22.09 7.64
C GLN A 436 5.09 -20.86 8.52
N GLN A 437 5.93 -20.60 9.53
CA GLN A 437 5.83 -19.40 10.35
C GLN A 437 6.20 -18.14 9.56
N MET A 438 7.26 -18.18 8.76
CA MET A 438 7.68 -17.08 7.89
C MET A 438 6.61 -16.78 6.83
N ASP A 439 6.11 -17.81 6.15
CA ASP A 439 5.05 -17.65 5.13
C ASP A 439 3.78 -17.04 5.72
N ARG A 440 3.32 -17.52 6.89
CA ARG A 440 2.15 -16.95 7.58
C ARG A 440 2.38 -15.49 8.02
N THR A 441 3.63 -15.11 8.32
CA THR A 441 4.00 -13.74 8.70
C THR A 441 4.02 -12.80 7.48
N ILE A 442 4.47 -13.28 6.32
CA ILE A 442 4.32 -12.56 5.06
C ILE A 442 2.84 -12.41 4.70
N ASP A 443 2.06 -13.48 4.86
CA ASP A 443 0.66 -13.51 4.45
C ASP A 443 -0.23 -12.54 5.23
N ILE A 444 -0.01 -12.38 6.54
CA ILE A 444 -0.80 -11.43 7.35
C ILE A 444 -0.55 -9.96 6.96
N HIS A 445 0.50 -9.67 6.18
CA HIS A 445 0.71 -8.35 5.58
C HIS A 445 -0.38 -8.00 4.56
N PHE A 446 -0.95 -9.00 3.89
CA PHE A 446 -2.13 -8.84 3.04
C PHE A 446 -3.44 -8.79 3.85
N GLY A 447 -3.37 -8.74 5.18
CA GLY A 447 -4.52 -8.86 6.06
C GLY A 447 -5.00 -10.30 6.21
N GLY A 448 -6.15 -10.47 6.84
CA GLY A 448 -6.72 -11.79 7.13
C GLY A 448 -8.24 -11.77 7.20
N GLY A 449 -8.83 -12.95 6.99
CA GLY A 449 -10.28 -13.16 7.03
C GLY A 449 -11.02 -12.21 6.10
N ARG A 450 -12.11 -11.62 6.60
CA ARG A 450 -12.94 -10.68 5.83
C ARG A 450 -12.17 -9.45 5.35
N TRP A 451 -11.14 -9.03 6.07
CA TRP A 451 -10.37 -7.83 5.77
C TRP A 451 -9.15 -8.08 4.87
N MET A 452 -8.95 -9.32 4.39
CA MET A 452 -7.86 -9.65 3.47
C MET A 452 -7.94 -8.81 2.18
N CYS A 453 -6.76 -8.37 1.71
CA CYS A 453 -6.56 -7.64 0.48
C CYS A 453 -7.23 -8.35 -0.70
N ALA A 454 -8.11 -7.65 -1.40
CA ALA A 454 -8.81 -8.20 -2.56
C ALA A 454 -7.84 -8.44 -3.73
N GLY A 455 -6.88 -7.54 -3.94
CA GLY A 455 -5.88 -7.62 -5.01
C GLY A 455 -4.75 -8.61 -4.77
N LYS A 456 -4.78 -9.45 -3.72
CA LYS A 456 -3.69 -10.39 -3.40
C LYS A 456 -3.33 -11.27 -4.61
N LEU A 457 -4.33 -11.84 -5.28
CA LEU A 457 -4.10 -12.70 -6.45
C LEU A 457 -3.44 -11.91 -7.59
N VAL A 458 -3.98 -10.74 -7.93
CA VAL A 458 -3.46 -9.86 -8.99
C VAL A 458 -1.98 -9.53 -8.75
N ALA A 459 -1.66 -9.06 -7.54
CA ALA A 459 -0.29 -8.73 -7.16
C ALA A 459 0.65 -9.94 -7.31
N TYR A 460 0.25 -11.11 -6.82
CA TYR A 460 1.07 -12.32 -6.97
C TYR A 460 1.23 -12.76 -8.43
N THR A 461 0.20 -12.63 -9.28
CA THR A 461 0.30 -12.93 -10.72
C THR A 461 1.38 -12.08 -11.38
N GLU A 462 1.44 -10.78 -11.08
CA GLU A 462 2.51 -9.90 -11.57
C GLU A 462 3.88 -10.32 -11.02
N LEU A 463 3.97 -10.47 -9.70
CA LEU A 463 5.25 -10.63 -9.00
C LEU A 463 5.92 -12.00 -9.25
N TYR A 464 5.14 -13.06 -9.49
CA TYR A 464 5.70 -14.37 -9.84
C TYR A 464 6.44 -14.36 -11.18
N LYS A 465 6.04 -13.48 -12.09
CA LYS A 465 6.46 -13.54 -13.50
C LYS A 465 7.51 -12.47 -13.81
N ILE A 466 7.34 -11.27 -13.26
CA ILE A 466 8.11 -10.08 -13.65
C ILE A 466 9.63 -10.25 -13.49
N TYR A 467 10.12 -10.80 -12.37
CA TYR A 467 11.57 -10.93 -12.15
C TYR A 467 12.20 -11.93 -13.09
N PHE A 468 11.52 -13.07 -13.30
CA PHE A 468 11.95 -14.11 -14.24
C PHE A 468 12.00 -13.55 -15.66
N GLU A 469 10.94 -12.88 -16.10
CA GLU A 469 10.82 -12.36 -17.47
C GLU A 469 11.78 -11.22 -17.78
N LEU A 470 12.06 -10.33 -16.83
CA LEU A 470 13.04 -9.26 -17.01
C LEU A 470 14.46 -9.83 -17.09
N LEU A 471 14.83 -10.72 -16.17
CA LEU A 471 16.19 -11.29 -16.10
C LEU A 471 16.45 -12.40 -17.14
N ARG A 472 15.39 -12.96 -17.72
CA ARG A 472 15.44 -13.82 -18.90
C ARG A 472 15.96 -13.08 -20.13
N GLU A 473 15.72 -11.79 -20.25
CA GLU A 473 16.07 -11.04 -21.47
C GLU A 473 17.14 -9.98 -21.24
N PHE A 474 17.23 -9.43 -20.03
CA PHE A 474 18.07 -8.28 -19.74
C PHE A 474 18.99 -8.47 -18.55
N ASP A 475 20.13 -7.82 -18.60
CA ASP A 475 20.98 -7.54 -17.46
C ASP A 475 20.83 -6.09 -17.01
N PHE A 476 20.71 -5.90 -15.69
CA PHE A 476 20.52 -4.60 -15.07
C PHE A 476 21.71 -4.23 -14.20
N GLN A 477 22.22 -3.02 -14.39
CA GLN A 477 23.30 -2.45 -13.58
C GLN A 477 22.89 -1.08 -13.06
N LEU A 478 22.98 -0.89 -11.74
CA LEU A 478 22.76 0.43 -11.14
C LEU A 478 23.79 1.44 -11.65
N VAL A 479 23.31 2.60 -12.10
CA VAL A 479 24.18 3.71 -12.51
C VAL A 479 24.91 4.29 -11.30
N ASN A 480 24.26 4.33 -10.14
CA ASN A 480 24.87 4.74 -8.87
C ASN A 480 24.67 3.67 -7.79
N PRO A 481 25.59 2.69 -7.66
CA PRO A 481 25.48 1.64 -6.65
C PRO A 481 25.51 2.14 -5.20
N SER A 482 26.14 3.30 -4.92
CA SER A 482 26.23 3.88 -3.58
C SER A 482 24.93 4.51 -3.09
N MET A 483 24.07 4.92 -4.03
CA MET A 483 22.73 5.43 -3.77
C MET A 483 21.78 4.87 -4.84
N PRO A 484 21.39 3.58 -4.72
CA PRO A 484 20.61 2.88 -5.74
C PRO A 484 19.29 3.57 -6.11
N TYR A 485 18.68 4.25 -5.14
CA TYR A 485 17.47 5.04 -5.28
C TYR A 485 17.31 5.96 -4.06
N ARG A 486 16.41 6.94 -4.17
CA ARG A 486 15.96 7.75 -3.02
C ARG A 486 14.66 7.19 -2.48
N GLU A 487 14.56 7.03 -1.16
CA GLU A 487 13.36 6.53 -0.50
C GLU A 487 12.87 7.44 0.63
N ASP A 488 11.55 7.60 0.69
CA ASP A 488 10.81 8.12 1.83
C ASP A 488 9.70 7.13 2.20
N SER A 489 9.18 7.21 3.42
CA SER A 489 8.14 6.32 3.92
C SER A 489 6.98 7.09 4.55
N PHE A 490 5.78 6.85 4.01
CA PHE A 490 4.49 7.36 4.49
C PHE A 490 3.58 6.15 4.82
N VAL A 491 2.29 6.22 4.48
CA VAL A 491 1.41 5.02 4.48
C VAL A 491 1.93 3.97 3.49
N LEU A 492 2.57 4.41 2.40
CA LEU A 492 3.29 3.60 1.43
C LEU A 492 4.72 4.12 1.27
N TRP A 493 5.58 3.31 0.67
CA TRP A 493 6.91 3.75 0.26
C TRP A 493 6.83 4.70 -0.93
N ARG A 494 7.79 5.62 -0.98
CA ARG A 494 8.02 6.45 -2.15
C ARG A 494 9.47 6.28 -2.57
N GLN A 495 9.69 5.56 -3.65
CA GLN A 495 11.03 5.31 -4.20
C GLN A 495 11.14 5.90 -5.60
N ARG A 496 12.25 6.57 -5.87
CA ARG A 496 12.46 7.35 -7.09
C ARG A 496 13.95 7.47 -7.40
N ASP A 497 14.25 7.87 -8.62
CA ASP A 497 15.62 8.07 -9.12
C ASP A 497 16.42 6.76 -9.14
N MET A 498 15.79 5.61 -9.48
CA MET A 498 16.46 4.31 -9.58
C MET A 498 17.01 4.11 -10.99
N HIS A 499 18.09 4.83 -11.30
CA HIS A 499 18.67 4.78 -12.65
C HIS A 499 19.50 3.51 -12.86
N VAL A 500 19.13 2.75 -13.88
CA VAL A 500 19.81 1.52 -14.29
C VAL A 500 20.24 1.60 -15.76
N ARG A 501 21.42 1.04 -16.05
CA ARG A 501 21.84 0.65 -17.38
C ARG A 501 21.26 -0.73 -17.68
N VAL A 502 20.75 -0.93 -18.88
CA VAL A 502 20.18 -2.21 -19.33
C VAL A 502 20.95 -2.72 -20.54
N SER A 503 21.34 -3.99 -20.51
CA SER A 503 21.92 -4.72 -21.66
C SER A 503 21.15 -6.01 -21.91
N LYS A 504 21.38 -6.67 -23.05
CA LYS A 504 20.87 -8.04 -23.26
C LYS A 504 21.47 -8.97 -22.20
N ALA A 505 20.68 -9.96 -21.75
CA ALA A 505 21.13 -10.95 -20.79
C ALA A 505 22.32 -11.74 -21.35
N THR A 506 23.38 -11.85 -20.54
CA THR A 506 24.55 -12.69 -20.83
C THR A 506 24.40 -14.02 -20.11
N TRP A 507 24.57 -15.15 -20.81
CA TRP A 507 24.38 -16.49 -20.25
C TRP A 507 25.69 -17.26 -20.14
#